data_AF-T0Y1K6-F1
#
_entry.id   AF-T0Y1K6-F1
#
_cell.length_a   1.000
_cell.length_b   1.000
_cell.length_c   1.000
_cell.angle_alpha   90.00
_cell.angle_beta   90.00
_cell.angle_gamma   90.00
#
_symmetry.space_group_name_H-M   'P 1'
#
loop_
_entity.id
_entity.type
_entity.pdbx_description
1 polymer ?
#
loop_
_entity_poly.entity_id
_entity_poly.type
_entity_poly.pdbx_seq_one_letter_code
_entity_poly.pdbx_strand_id
1 'polypeptide(L)'
;MSGYEASKEILSKIAKVAEALGENYNEATARFQLIDQILTEVLCWNRTGISVEKYERGEFTDYECGAPAQLIVEAKRASIGFELPVATSAGLLKLETLIESSSNFKEAIQQAIDYCKDRNIPYGAVSNGRQW
;
A
#
# COMPACT_ATOMS: atom_id res chain seq x y z
N MET A 1 15.96 -22.88 5.38
CA MET A 1 15.82 -21.43 5.63
C MET A 1 14.38 -21.21 6.10
N SER A 2 14.13 -20.49 7.20
CA SER A 2 12.75 -20.23 7.64
C SER A 2 12.04 -19.32 6.63
N GLY A 3 10.70 -19.35 6.60
CA GLY A 3 9.93 -18.46 5.72
C GLY A 3 10.26 -16.98 5.96
N TYR A 4 10.49 -16.60 7.21
CA TYR A 4 10.90 -15.24 7.57
C TYR A 4 12.22 -14.79 6.92
N GLU A 5 13.27 -15.62 6.96
CA GLU A 5 14.56 -15.25 6.37
C GLU A 5 14.46 -15.12 4.84
N ALA A 6 13.69 -15.99 4.19
CA ALA A 6 13.44 -15.89 2.75
C ALA A 6 12.70 -14.58 2.40
N SER A 7 11.61 -14.26 3.11
CA SER A 7 10.87 -13.00 2.90
C SER A 7 11.73 -11.77 3.18
N LYS A 8 12.63 -11.82 4.17
CA LYS A 8 13.57 -10.74 4.48
C LYS A 8 14.59 -10.52 3.37
N GLU A 9 15.14 -11.59 2.79
CA GLU A 9 16.03 -11.50 1.63
C GLU A 9 15.32 -10.89 0.41
N ILE A 10 14.07 -11.28 0.17
CA ILE A 10 13.25 -10.73 -0.91
C ILE A 10 12.98 -9.25 -0.68
N LEU A 11 12.58 -8.86 0.54
CA LEU A 11 12.37 -7.46 0.89
C LEU A 11 13.64 -6.61 0.67
N SER A 12 14.83 -7.14 0.99
CA SER A 12 16.10 -6.45 0.73
C SER A 12 16.37 -6.25 -0.77
N LYS A 13 15.96 -7.20 -1.63
CA LYS A 13 16.05 -7.05 -3.08
C LYS A 13 15.06 -6.00 -3.60
N ILE A 14 13.81 -6.05 -3.12
CA ILE A 14 12.77 -5.07 -3.48
C ILE A 14 13.20 -3.65 -3.09
N ALA A 15 13.82 -3.47 -1.92
CA ALA A 15 14.36 -2.18 -1.50
C ALA A 15 15.37 -1.60 -2.51
N LYS A 16 16.28 -2.44 -3.04
CA LYS A 16 17.23 -2.02 -4.08
C LYS A 16 16.54 -1.67 -5.40
N VAL A 17 15.48 -2.40 -5.77
CA VAL A 17 14.65 -2.07 -6.95
C VAL A 17 13.99 -0.70 -6.75
N ALA A 18 13.41 -0.47 -5.58
CA ALA A 18 12.80 0.81 -5.25
C ALA A 18 13.80 1.97 -5.33
N GLU A 19 15.02 1.80 -4.80
CA GLU A 19 16.11 2.78 -4.94
C GLU A 19 16.45 3.08 -6.40
N ALA A 20 16.56 2.04 -7.23
CA ALA A 20 16.88 2.20 -8.66
C ALA A 20 15.75 2.90 -9.46
N LEU A 21 14.49 2.73 -9.06
CA LEU A 21 13.35 3.43 -9.68
C LEU A 21 13.32 4.93 -9.38
N GLY A 22 14.01 5.38 -8.33
CA GLY A 22 13.98 6.77 -7.88
C GLY A 22 12.59 7.21 -7.38
N GLU A 23 12.24 8.48 -7.61
CA GLU A 23 11.01 9.11 -7.11
C GLU A 23 9.99 9.44 -8.23
N ASN A 24 10.22 8.96 -9.46
CA ASN A 24 9.40 9.32 -10.62
C ASN A 24 8.83 8.10 -11.34
N TYR A 25 8.13 7.24 -10.59
CA TYR A 25 7.38 6.12 -11.15
C TYR A 25 5.87 6.26 -10.90
N ASN A 26 5.07 5.77 -11.84
CA ASN A 26 3.61 5.83 -11.79
C ASN A 26 3.00 4.68 -10.97
N GLU A 27 1.67 4.71 -10.80
CA GLU A 27 0.91 3.72 -10.05
C GLU A 27 1.14 2.29 -10.60
N ALA A 28 1.10 2.11 -11.93
CA ALA A 28 1.31 0.81 -12.55
C ALA A 28 2.69 0.21 -12.26
N THR A 29 3.72 1.05 -12.23
CA THR A 29 5.09 0.64 -11.89
C THR A 29 5.19 0.29 -10.41
N ALA A 30 4.58 1.10 -9.52
CA ALA A 30 4.51 0.83 -8.08
C ALA A 30 3.86 -0.53 -7.81
N ARG A 31 2.73 -0.79 -8.47
CA ARG A 31 1.97 -2.03 -8.43
C ARG A 31 2.83 -3.23 -8.82
N PHE A 32 3.38 -3.20 -10.03
CA PHE A 32 4.07 -4.34 -10.62
C PHE A 32 5.46 -4.61 -10.02
N GLN A 33 6.27 -3.57 -9.81
CA GLN A 33 7.66 -3.74 -9.38
C GLN A 33 7.81 -3.90 -7.87
N LEU A 34 6.85 -3.39 -7.07
CA LEU A 34 6.99 -3.31 -5.62
C LEU A 34 5.83 -3.98 -4.89
N ILE A 35 4.60 -3.49 -5.07
CA ILE A 35 3.44 -3.87 -4.24
C ILE A 35 3.08 -5.35 -4.43
N ASP A 36 3.01 -5.83 -5.68
CA ASP A 36 2.70 -7.25 -5.98
C ASP A 36 3.64 -8.21 -5.25
N GLN A 37 4.95 -7.92 -5.30
CA GLN A 37 5.97 -8.76 -4.67
C GLN A 37 5.91 -8.64 -3.14
N ILE A 38 5.70 -7.45 -2.59
CA ILE A 38 5.54 -7.29 -1.14
C ILE A 38 4.33 -8.08 -0.65
N LEU A 39 3.18 -7.99 -1.33
CA LEU A 39 1.97 -8.72 -0.93
C LEU A 39 2.18 -10.24 -1.00
N THR A 40 2.75 -10.74 -2.09
CA THR A 40 2.78 -12.19 -2.36
C THR A 40 4.04 -12.91 -1.86
N GLU A 41 5.19 -12.24 -1.83
CA GLU A 41 6.49 -12.85 -1.51
C GLU A 41 7.03 -12.44 -0.14
N VAL A 42 6.65 -11.26 0.37
CA VAL A 42 7.08 -10.77 1.70
C VAL A 42 6.02 -11.02 2.75
N LEU A 43 4.78 -10.58 2.50
CA LEU A 43 3.64 -10.75 3.40
C LEU A 43 2.90 -12.08 3.17
N CYS A 44 3.28 -12.82 2.12
CA CYS A 44 2.80 -14.17 1.83
C CYS A 44 1.27 -14.27 1.69
N TRP A 45 0.60 -13.22 1.21
CA TRP A 45 -0.80 -13.33 0.80
C TRP A 45 -0.92 -14.34 -0.33
N ASN A 46 -1.87 -15.27 -0.21
CA ASN A 46 -2.12 -16.24 -1.26
C ASN A 46 -2.61 -15.51 -2.51
N ARG A 47 -1.87 -15.63 -3.61
CA ARG A 47 -2.17 -14.99 -4.90
C ARG A 47 -3.58 -15.32 -5.42
N THR A 48 -4.11 -16.52 -5.16
CA THR A 48 -5.48 -16.87 -5.56
C THR A 48 -6.56 -16.17 -4.73
N GLY A 49 -6.18 -15.66 -3.56
CA GLY A 49 -7.03 -14.83 -2.70
C GLY A 49 -6.83 -13.34 -2.92
N ILE A 50 -6.07 -12.92 -3.93
CA ILE A 50 -5.89 -11.49 -4.26
C ILE A 50 -6.69 -11.19 -5.52
N SER A 51 -7.64 -10.27 -5.42
CA SER A 51 -8.33 -9.69 -6.57
C SER A 51 -7.68 -8.36 -6.91
N VAL A 52 -7.34 -8.15 -8.17
CA VAL A 52 -6.71 -6.93 -8.68
C VAL A 52 -7.70 -6.24 -9.62
N GLU A 53 -7.80 -4.91 -9.57
CA GLU A 53 -8.73 -4.12 -10.41
C GLU A 53 -10.18 -4.62 -10.32
N LYS A 54 -10.64 -4.88 -9.09
CA LYS A 54 -12.00 -5.38 -8.88
C LYS A 54 -13.01 -4.25 -9.01
N TYR A 55 -13.89 -4.38 -10.00
CA TYR A 55 -15.01 -3.48 -10.22
C TYR A 55 -16.16 -3.76 -9.25
N GLU A 56 -16.60 -2.73 -8.53
CA GLU A 56 -17.81 -2.78 -7.72
C GLU A 56 -18.39 -1.36 -7.61
N ARG A 57 -19.73 -1.24 -7.78
CA ARG A 57 -20.48 0.02 -7.62
C ARG A 57 -19.95 1.23 -8.41
N GLY A 58 -19.34 1.00 -9.57
CA GLY A 58 -18.85 2.07 -10.44
C GLY A 58 -17.35 2.37 -10.29
N GLU A 59 -16.67 1.73 -9.33
CA GLU A 59 -15.27 2.00 -9.02
C GLU A 59 -14.42 0.73 -9.05
N PHE A 60 -13.10 0.92 -9.20
CA PHE A 60 -12.11 -0.14 -9.22
C PHE A 60 -11.18 0.02 -8.02
N THR A 61 -10.98 -1.04 -7.24
CA THR A 61 -9.91 -1.11 -6.24
C THR A 61 -8.66 -1.69 -6.87
N ASP A 62 -7.48 -1.18 -6.50
CA ASP A 62 -6.21 -1.76 -6.95
C ASP A 62 -6.03 -3.20 -6.45
N TYR A 63 -6.15 -3.44 -5.14
CA TYR A 63 -6.08 -4.79 -4.57
C TYR A 63 -7.13 -5.04 -3.49
N GLU A 64 -7.71 -6.23 -3.51
CA GLU A 64 -8.40 -6.84 -2.36
C GLU A 64 -7.69 -8.14 -1.99
N CYS A 65 -7.17 -8.24 -0.77
CA CYS A 65 -6.41 -9.39 -0.29
C CYS A 65 -7.24 -10.23 0.69
N GLY A 66 -7.33 -11.53 0.43
CA GLY A 66 -8.01 -12.53 1.24
C GLY A 66 -9.21 -13.18 0.53
N ALA A 67 -9.56 -14.38 0.98
CA ALA A 67 -10.80 -15.05 0.59
C ALA A 67 -11.49 -15.60 1.86
N PRO A 68 -12.43 -14.84 2.49
CA PRO A 68 -12.98 -13.55 2.05
C PRO A 68 -11.96 -12.40 2.16
N ALA A 69 -12.20 -11.31 1.42
CA ALA A 69 -11.31 -10.14 1.42
C ALA A 69 -11.25 -9.48 2.81
N GLN A 70 -10.04 -9.17 3.27
CA GLN A 70 -9.75 -8.58 4.58
C GLN A 70 -9.00 -7.26 4.50
N LEU A 71 -8.24 -7.04 3.42
CA LEU A 71 -7.42 -5.85 3.23
C LEU A 71 -7.64 -5.27 1.83
N ILE A 72 -7.92 -3.97 1.76
CA ILE A 72 -7.82 -3.18 0.52
C ILE A 72 -6.45 -2.51 0.49
N VAL A 73 -5.77 -2.53 -0.65
CA VAL A 73 -4.56 -1.73 -0.88
C VAL A 73 -4.81 -0.80 -2.05
N GLU A 74 -4.73 0.49 -1.80
CA GLU A 74 -4.82 1.55 -2.81
C GLU A 74 -3.40 1.98 -3.21
N ALA A 75 -3.05 1.80 -4.49
CA ALA A 75 -1.74 2.13 -4.99
C ALA A 75 -1.64 3.60 -5.41
N LYS A 76 -0.51 4.23 -5.14
CA LYS A 76 -0.20 5.60 -5.59
C LYS A 76 1.16 5.67 -6.28
N ARG A 77 1.34 6.70 -7.10
CA ARG A 77 2.63 7.04 -7.71
C ARG A 77 3.64 7.49 -6.64
N ALA A 78 4.92 7.42 -6.97
CA ALA A 78 6.03 7.76 -6.08
C ALA A 78 5.95 9.20 -5.51
N SER A 79 5.44 10.14 -6.31
CA SER A 79 5.34 11.55 -5.91
C SER A 79 4.29 11.82 -4.82
N ILE A 80 3.45 10.83 -4.50
CA ILE A 80 2.54 10.89 -3.36
C ILE A 80 3.29 10.28 -2.18
N GLY A 81 4.12 11.11 -1.55
CA GLY A 81 4.90 10.76 -0.37
C GLY A 81 4.09 10.92 0.92
N PHE A 82 4.39 10.06 1.89
CA PHE A 82 3.88 10.17 3.26
C PHE A 82 4.94 10.88 4.09
N GLU A 83 4.94 12.21 4.08
CA GLU A 83 5.86 13.00 4.89
C GLU A 83 5.39 13.03 6.34
N LEU A 84 6.18 12.39 7.21
CA LEU A 84 5.96 12.48 8.65
C LEU A 84 6.56 13.79 9.16
N PRO A 85 5.83 14.58 9.99
CA PRO A 85 6.38 15.78 10.58
C PRO A 85 7.58 15.45 11.49
N VAL A 86 8.67 16.20 11.33
CA VAL A 86 9.98 15.99 11.98
C VAL A 86 9.92 16.03 13.53
N ALA A 87 8.83 16.53 14.11
CA ALA A 87 8.74 16.89 15.52
C ALA A 87 7.95 15.93 16.43
N THR A 88 7.72 14.67 16.04
CA THR A 88 7.06 13.71 16.95
C THR A 88 8.06 12.84 17.67
N SER A 89 8.49 13.31 18.84
CA SER A 89 9.22 12.53 19.85
C SER A 89 8.38 11.37 20.43
N ALA A 90 7.08 11.33 20.13
CA ALA A 90 6.18 10.24 20.45
C ALA A 90 5.93 9.41 19.19
N GLY A 91 6.14 8.09 19.25
CA GLY A 91 5.83 7.15 18.16
C GLY A 91 4.33 6.98 17.87
N LEU A 92 3.52 8.00 18.15
CA LEU A 92 2.07 8.05 17.98
C LEU A 92 1.71 9.43 17.45
N LEU A 93 1.18 9.45 16.23
CA LEU A 93 0.72 10.63 15.52
C LEU A 93 -0.78 10.53 15.29
N LYS A 94 -1.48 11.63 15.47
CA LYS A 94 -2.88 11.75 15.07
C LYS A 94 -2.94 11.71 13.54
N LEU A 95 -3.86 10.92 12.99
CA LEU A 95 -4.05 10.83 11.54
C LEU A 95 -4.43 12.19 10.94
N GLU A 96 -5.19 12.99 11.68
CA GLU A 96 -5.58 14.35 11.29
C GLU A 96 -4.35 15.21 10.99
N THR A 97 -3.27 15.08 11.79
CA THR A 97 -2.03 15.84 11.60
C THR A 97 -1.32 15.48 10.28
N LEU A 98 -1.39 14.22 9.86
CA LEU A 98 -0.82 13.77 8.59
C LEU A 98 -1.70 14.14 7.40
N ILE A 99 -3.01 14.12 7.60
CA ILE A 99 -4.00 14.51 6.58
C ILE A 99 -3.95 16.02 6.30
N GLU A 100 -3.69 16.84 7.31
CA GLU A 100 -3.58 18.29 7.17
C GLU A 100 -2.30 18.74 6.45
N SER A 101 -1.24 17.93 6.47
CA SER A 101 0.04 18.29 5.83
C SER A 101 0.03 18.08 4.32
N SER A 102 -0.88 17.26 3.77
CA SER A 102 -0.92 16.94 2.33
C SER A 102 -2.34 16.59 1.86
N SER A 103 -2.87 17.38 0.92
CA SER A 103 -4.17 17.11 0.29
C SER A 103 -4.18 15.79 -0.47
N ASN A 104 -3.07 15.47 -1.13
CA ASN A 104 -2.90 14.20 -1.84
C ASN A 104 -2.94 13.00 -0.89
N PHE A 105 -2.31 13.13 0.29
CA PHE A 105 -2.37 12.09 1.31
C PHE A 105 -3.78 11.94 1.88
N LYS A 106 -4.44 13.06 2.17
CA LYS A 106 -5.84 13.09 2.60
C LYS A 106 -6.75 12.34 1.63
N GLU A 107 -6.65 12.65 0.34
CA GLU A 107 -7.45 12.03 -0.71
C GLU A 107 -7.20 10.52 -0.77
N ALA A 108 -5.94 10.09 -0.71
CA ALA A 108 -5.59 8.68 -0.78
C ALA A 108 -6.11 7.88 0.43
N ILE A 109 -5.95 8.41 1.65
CA ILE A 109 -6.48 7.78 2.87
C ILE A 109 -8.01 7.74 2.84
N GLN A 110 -8.66 8.83 2.44
CA GLN A 110 -10.10 8.90 2.33
C GLN A 110 -10.64 7.87 1.33
N GLN A 111 -9.98 7.72 0.17
CA GLN A 111 -10.35 6.72 -0.83
C GLN A 111 -10.27 5.29 -0.29
N ALA A 112 -9.19 4.94 0.43
CA ALA A 112 -9.07 3.62 1.06
C ALA A 112 -10.16 3.38 2.12
N ILE A 113 -10.48 4.40 2.93
CA ILE A 113 -11.56 4.34 3.93
C ILE A 113 -12.92 4.10 3.25
N ASP A 114 -13.21 4.81 2.16
CA ASP A 114 -14.49 4.71 1.48
C ASP A 114 -14.67 3.34 0.81
N TYR A 115 -13.62 2.80 0.18
CA TYR A 115 -13.65 1.42 -0.30
C TYR A 115 -13.88 0.40 0.81
N CYS A 116 -13.23 0.57 1.97
CA CYS A 116 -13.43 -0.31 3.12
C CYS A 116 -14.89 -0.30 3.59
N LYS A 117 -15.50 0.89 3.69
CA LYS A 117 -16.91 1.05 4.08
C LYS A 117 -17.86 0.44 3.05
N ASP A 118 -17.66 0.75 1.77
CA ASP A 118 -18.58 0.34 0.71
C ASP A 118 -18.55 -1.17 0.46
N ARG A 119 -17.38 -1.79 0.63
CA ARG A 119 -17.15 -3.22 0.40
C ARG A 119 -17.21 -4.07 1.68
N ASN A 120 -17.44 -3.44 2.83
CA ASN A 120 -17.44 -4.08 4.15
C ASN A 120 -16.15 -4.86 4.45
N ILE A 121 -15.00 -4.25 4.12
CA ILE A 121 -13.66 -4.79 4.35
C ILE A 121 -13.03 -4.02 5.53
N PRO A 122 -12.50 -4.71 6.56
CA PRO A 122 -12.12 -4.06 7.81
C PRO A 122 -10.80 -3.26 7.75
N TYR A 123 -9.90 -3.58 6.83
CA TYR A 123 -8.58 -2.95 6.75
C TYR A 123 -8.33 -2.33 5.38
N GLY A 124 -7.75 -1.14 5.39
CA GLY A 124 -7.31 -0.41 4.20
C GLY A 124 -5.87 0.06 4.37
N ALA A 125 -5.10 0.00 3.30
CA ALA A 125 -3.75 0.53 3.19
C ALA A 125 -3.62 1.39 1.94
N VAL A 126 -2.73 2.37 1.99
CA VAL A 126 -2.35 3.19 0.84
C VAL A 126 -0.85 3.01 0.66
N SER A 127 -0.40 2.70 -0.55
CA SER A 127 1.03 2.46 -0.77
C SER A 127 1.51 3.00 -2.10
N ASN A 128 2.70 3.59 -2.08
CA ASN A 128 3.49 3.85 -3.29
C ASN A 128 4.58 2.78 -3.51
N GLY A 129 4.52 1.67 -2.80
CA GLY A 129 5.51 0.58 -2.80
C GLY A 129 6.70 0.82 -1.85
N ARG A 130 7.17 2.06 -1.72
CA ARG A 130 8.26 2.44 -0.79
C ARG A 130 7.74 2.69 0.63
N GLN A 131 6.56 3.27 0.71
CA GLN A 131 5.86 3.60 1.94
C GLN A 131 4.50 2.92 1.92
N TRP A 132 4.03 2.50 3.10
CA TRP A 132 2.80 1.75 3.33
C TRP A 132 2.09 2.30 4.56
#